data_AF-A0A673C1X1-F1
#
_entry.id   AF-A0A673C1X1-F1
#
_cell.length_a   1.000
_cell.length_b   1.000
_cell.length_c   1.000
_cell.angle_alpha   90.00
_cell.angle_beta   90.00
_cell.angle_gamma   90.00
#
_symmetry.space_group_name_H-M   'P 1'
#
loop_
_entity.id
_entity.type
_entity.pdbx_description
1 polymer ?
#
loop_
_entity_poly.entity_id
_entity_poly.type
_entity_poly.pdbx_seq_one_letter_code
_entity_poly.pdbx_strand_id
1 'polypeptide(L)'
;MAAEGFQYRALYAFTKDQEEDLDLQSGDFLTVSKASLLSMENYQEGCEEQPERLGWLLGYNERTKQRGDFPGTYVEYVGPVKMALPSSQPRSQRPLPAAPTPELSQGKNRCFILNNSSKCGSVFHLVFPEFPLPLPIHSMLNEAEWYWGEISREEVNEKLRDTPDGTFLVRDASSKLEGEYTLTLRKGGNNKLIKIYHREGRYGFSEPLTFMSVVELINHYRHESLAQYNAKLDTKLLYPVSKYQQLVKENSIEEVGEQLKVYHEQYQDKSREYDSLYEEYTRTSQELQMKRTAIEAFNETIKIFEEQFETQERYSRESLERFQREGNEKEIQKIQSNSERLKSRVKEIHDSKCKLEQDLRQQVSDNREIDKKMNSLKPDLMQLRKIRDQYLIWLTQKGTRQKKINEWLGIKNDADDSYSLEEDEGSPHHDECTWYVGDIKRTQAEEMLRGKCDGTFLIRESQSQKGSYACSVVVEGDTKHCVIYKTATGYGFAEPYNLYSSLKDLVLHYKNVSLVQHNDQLNVNLAYPVLARSQNQNQHPR
;
A
#
# COMPACT_ATOMS: atom_id res chain seq x y z
N MET A 1 -20.01 11.62 -41.63
CA MET A 1 -19.49 10.28 -41.32
C MET A 1 -20.41 9.65 -40.30
N ALA A 2 -20.74 8.36 -40.41
CA ALA A 2 -21.47 7.67 -39.35
C ALA A 2 -20.57 7.51 -38.12
N ALA A 3 -21.12 7.61 -36.92
CA ALA A 3 -20.36 7.29 -35.71
C ALA A 3 -20.36 5.77 -35.54
N GLU A 4 -19.20 5.20 -35.25
CA GLU A 4 -19.10 3.78 -34.92
C GLU A 4 -19.41 3.58 -33.43
N GLY A 5 -20.09 2.48 -33.13
CA GLY A 5 -20.50 2.12 -31.77
C GLY A 5 -20.76 0.63 -31.66
N PHE A 6 -21.15 0.22 -30.46
CA PHE A 6 -21.29 -1.18 -30.06
C PHE A 6 -22.64 -1.38 -29.37
N GLN A 7 -23.28 -2.51 -29.66
CA GLN A 7 -24.57 -2.88 -29.07
C GLN A 7 -24.38 -4.00 -28.05
N TYR A 8 -25.12 -3.88 -26.95
CA TYR A 8 -25.15 -4.80 -25.82
C TYR A 8 -26.59 -5.20 -25.50
N ARG A 9 -26.79 -6.36 -24.87
CA ARG A 9 -28.10 -6.82 -24.39
C ARG A 9 -28.08 -7.02 -22.89
N ALA A 10 -29.04 -6.45 -22.16
CA ALA A 10 -29.13 -6.59 -20.72
C ALA A 10 -29.52 -8.02 -20.32
N LEU A 11 -28.69 -8.65 -19.48
CA LEU A 11 -28.93 -9.96 -18.88
C LEU A 11 -29.83 -9.85 -17.65
N TYR A 12 -29.62 -8.81 -16.83
CA TYR A 12 -30.29 -8.62 -15.55
C TYR A 12 -31.01 -7.27 -15.49
N ALA A 13 -32.10 -7.22 -14.72
CA ALA A 13 -32.74 -5.95 -14.40
C ALA A 13 -31.88 -5.14 -13.43
N PHE A 14 -31.73 -3.84 -13.70
CA PHE A 14 -31.02 -2.88 -12.86
C PHE A 14 -31.96 -1.71 -12.60
N THR A 15 -32.15 -1.35 -11.33
CA THR A 15 -32.89 -0.15 -10.94
C THR A 15 -31.87 0.92 -10.61
N LYS A 16 -32.02 2.12 -11.17
CA LYS A 16 -31.07 3.21 -10.94
C LYS A 16 -31.00 3.62 -9.46
N ASP A 17 -29.78 3.74 -8.94
CA ASP A 17 -29.54 4.26 -7.60
C ASP A 17 -29.35 5.79 -7.61
N GLN A 18 -29.04 6.39 -8.77
CA GLN A 18 -28.81 7.83 -8.96
C GLN A 18 -29.51 8.37 -10.23
N GLU A 19 -29.62 9.71 -10.34
CA GLU A 19 -30.26 10.35 -11.52
C GLU A 19 -29.47 10.17 -12.83
N GLU A 20 -28.18 9.88 -12.73
CA GLU A 20 -27.25 9.68 -13.86
C GLU A 20 -27.25 8.22 -14.38
N ASP A 21 -27.77 7.27 -13.59
CA ASP A 21 -27.79 5.84 -13.95
C ASP A 21 -29.04 5.47 -14.78
N LEU A 22 -28.92 4.41 -15.60
CA LEU A 22 -29.92 3.97 -16.55
C LEU A 22 -30.70 2.73 -16.07
N ASP A 23 -32.02 2.83 -15.93
CA ASP A 23 -32.89 1.69 -15.61
C ASP A 23 -32.85 0.62 -16.73
N LEU A 24 -32.56 -0.64 -16.36
CA LEU A 24 -32.50 -1.79 -17.26
C LEU A 24 -33.54 -2.86 -16.92
N GLN A 25 -34.07 -3.53 -17.94
CA GLN A 25 -34.78 -4.80 -17.82
C GLN A 25 -34.07 -5.89 -18.62
N SER A 26 -34.12 -7.14 -18.14
CA SER A 26 -33.56 -8.30 -18.85
C SER A 26 -34.15 -8.40 -20.26
N GLY A 27 -33.29 -8.40 -21.27
CA GLY A 27 -33.62 -8.38 -22.70
C GLY A 27 -33.50 -7.02 -23.39
N ASP A 28 -33.24 -5.92 -22.67
CA ASP A 28 -33.07 -4.59 -23.27
C ASP A 28 -31.82 -4.50 -24.16
N PHE A 29 -31.94 -3.83 -25.31
CA PHE A 29 -30.79 -3.50 -26.16
C PHE A 29 -30.26 -2.10 -25.85
N LEU A 30 -28.95 -2.01 -25.66
CA LEU A 30 -28.22 -0.81 -25.26
C LEU A 30 -27.13 -0.49 -26.28
N THR A 31 -27.00 0.78 -26.66
CA THR A 31 -26.05 1.20 -27.68
C THR A 31 -25.06 2.22 -27.13
N VAL A 32 -23.76 1.93 -27.25
CA VAL A 32 -22.62 2.70 -26.70
C VAL A 32 -21.77 3.23 -27.86
N SER A 33 -21.34 4.49 -27.79
CA SER A 33 -20.50 5.08 -28.85
C SER A 33 -19.01 4.77 -28.66
N LYS A 34 -18.27 4.49 -29.75
CA LYS A 34 -16.82 4.23 -29.69
C LYS A 34 -16.04 5.40 -29.08
N ALA A 35 -16.52 6.63 -29.29
CA ALA A 35 -15.95 7.84 -28.68
C ALA A 35 -16.10 7.89 -27.15
N SER A 36 -17.15 7.30 -26.57
CA SER A 36 -17.30 7.21 -25.10
C SER A 36 -16.29 6.23 -24.51
N LEU A 37 -16.06 5.09 -25.16
CA LEU A 37 -15.08 4.09 -24.71
C LEU A 37 -13.64 4.61 -24.82
N LEU A 38 -13.30 5.28 -25.93
CA LEU A 38 -12.02 5.97 -26.12
C LEU A 38 -11.71 7.07 -25.08
N SER A 39 -12.72 7.55 -24.34
CA SER A 39 -12.55 8.55 -23.28
C SER A 39 -12.27 7.95 -21.90
N MET A 40 -12.24 6.62 -21.78
CA MET A 40 -11.89 5.90 -20.54
C MET A 40 -10.39 5.60 -20.51
N GLU A 41 -9.72 5.89 -19.39
CA GLU A 41 -8.26 5.78 -19.24
C GLU A 41 -7.70 4.37 -19.46
N ASN A 42 -8.54 3.34 -19.35
CA ASN A 42 -8.16 1.92 -19.41
C ASN A 42 -8.60 1.22 -20.73
N TYR A 43 -9.06 1.96 -21.73
CA TYR A 43 -9.59 1.37 -22.96
C TYR A 43 -8.49 0.82 -23.89
N GLN A 44 -8.69 -0.42 -24.36
CA GLN A 44 -7.91 -1.06 -25.42
C GLN A 44 -8.88 -1.60 -26.49
N GLU A 45 -8.48 -1.54 -27.76
CA GLU A 45 -9.30 -2.01 -28.88
C GLU A 45 -9.44 -3.54 -28.83
N GLY A 46 -10.69 -4.05 -28.83
CA GLY A 46 -11.05 -5.43 -28.56
C GLY A 46 -11.64 -5.68 -27.16
N CYS A 47 -11.56 -4.72 -26.23
CA CYS A 47 -12.20 -4.85 -24.91
C CYS A 47 -13.72 -4.61 -24.97
N GLU A 48 -14.27 -4.08 -26.07
CA GLU A 48 -15.71 -3.86 -26.25
C GLU A 48 -16.52 -5.15 -26.25
N GLU A 49 -15.90 -6.29 -26.59
CA GLU A 49 -16.57 -7.58 -26.58
C GLU A 49 -16.75 -8.16 -25.15
N GLN A 50 -16.18 -7.50 -24.14
CA GLN A 50 -16.19 -7.93 -22.73
C GLN A 50 -16.66 -6.77 -21.81
N PRO A 51 -17.95 -6.39 -21.86
CA PRO A 51 -18.49 -5.22 -21.14
C PRO A 51 -18.28 -5.30 -19.62
N GLU A 52 -18.30 -6.51 -19.06
CA GLU A 52 -17.98 -6.82 -17.67
C GLU A 52 -16.60 -6.29 -17.21
N ARG A 53 -15.63 -6.14 -18.12
CA ARG A 53 -14.28 -5.63 -17.84
C ARG A 53 -14.16 -4.11 -18.00
N LEU A 54 -15.11 -3.50 -18.71
CA LEU A 54 -15.14 -2.04 -18.91
C LEU A 54 -15.77 -1.31 -17.71
N GLY A 55 -16.43 -2.03 -16.79
CA GLY A 55 -17.00 -1.44 -15.58
C GLY A 55 -18.32 -0.73 -15.88
N TRP A 56 -18.41 0.58 -15.61
CA TRP A 56 -19.60 1.38 -15.94
C TRP A 56 -19.53 1.91 -17.36
N LEU A 57 -20.62 1.75 -18.11
CA LEU A 57 -20.74 2.10 -19.53
C LEU A 57 -21.82 3.16 -19.75
N LEU A 58 -21.43 4.27 -20.38
CA LEU A 58 -22.37 5.32 -20.81
C LEU A 58 -23.01 4.93 -22.14
N GLY A 59 -24.31 4.60 -22.14
CA GLY A 59 -25.02 4.23 -23.36
C GLY A 59 -26.50 4.58 -23.37
N TYR A 60 -27.18 4.11 -24.41
CA TYR A 60 -28.55 4.48 -24.75
C TYR A 60 -29.44 3.25 -24.82
N ASN A 61 -30.51 3.20 -24.01
CA ASN A 61 -31.45 2.09 -24.01
C ASN A 61 -32.51 2.26 -25.11
N GLU A 62 -32.58 1.30 -26.03
CA GLU A 62 -33.49 1.37 -27.18
C GLU A 62 -34.96 1.18 -26.81
N ARG A 63 -35.29 0.57 -25.67
CA ARG A 63 -36.67 0.45 -25.16
C ARG A 63 -37.13 1.74 -24.48
N THR A 64 -36.35 2.29 -23.55
CA THR A 64 -36.74 3.48 -22.77
C THR A 64 -36.44 4.80 -23.48
N LYS A 65 -35.60 4.76 -24.52
CA LYS A 65 -35.10 5.93 -25.28
C LYS A 65 -34.31 6.94 -24.43
N GLN A 66 -33.74 6.49 -23.31
CA GLN A 66 -32.95 7.28 -22.37
C GLN A 66 -31.44 6.95 -22.48
N ARG A 67 -30.60 7.90 -22.04
CA ARG A 67 -29.13 7.77 -21.96
C ARG A 67 -28.71 7.93 -20.50
N GLY A 68 -27.79 7.09 -20.04
CA GLY A 68 -27.24 7.11 -18.70
C GLY A 68 -26.19 6.01 -18.53
N ASP A 69 -25.58 5.95 -17.35
CA ASP A 69 -24.58 4.95 -17.03
C ASP A 69 -25.22 3.63 -16.59
N PHE A 70 -24.68 2.51 -17.04
CA PHE A 70 -25.10 1.18 -16.59
C PHE A 70 -23.90 0.26 -16.35
N PRO A 71 -23.98 -0.71 -15.42
CA PRO A 71 -22.90 -1.65 -15.18
C PRO A 71 -22.78 -2.64 -16.34
N GLY A 72 -21.59 -2.69 -16.95
CA GLY A 72 -21.24 -3.63 -18.02
C GLY A 72 -21.33 -5.10 -17.61
N THR A 73 -21.31 -5.41 -16.31
CA THR A 73 -21.58 -6.75 -15.77
C THR A 73 -23.05 -7.18 -15.85
N TYR A 74 -23.97 -6.25 -16.16
CA TYR A 74 -25.40 -6.55 -16.32
C TYR A 74 -25.78 -6.80 -17.78
N VAL A 75 -24.83 -6.79 -18.70
CA VAL A 75 -25.06 -6.85 -20.15
C VAL A 75 -24.07 -7.80 -20.84
N GLU A 76 -24.45 -8.35 -21.98
CA GLU A 76 -23.58 -9.10 -22.89
C GLU A 76 -23.36 -8.33 -24.19
N TYR A 77 -22.22 -8.54 -24.85
CA TYR A 77 -21.94 -7.94 -26.16
C TYR A 77 -22.71 -8.62 -27.29
N VAL A 78 -23.22 -7.83 -28.24
CA VAL A 78 -24.01 -8.30 -29.38
C VAL A 78 -23.29 -8.06 -30.71
N GLY A 79 -22.62 -6.91 -30.88
CA GLY A 79 -21.88 -6.59 -32.10
C GLY A 79 -21.71 -5.09 -32.37
N PRO A 80 -20.98 -4.73 -33.45
CA PRO A 80 -20.78 -3.34 -33.87
C PRO A 80 -22.01 -2.79 -34.63
N VAL A 81 -22.31 -1.51 -34.44
CA VAL A 81 -23.44 -0.81 -35.07
C VAL A 81 -23.07 0.60 -35.54
N LYS A 82 -23.68 1.06 -36.64
CA LYS A 82 -23.49 2.42 -37.17
C LYS A 82 -24.51 3.38 -36.56
N MET A 83 -24.03 4.32 -35.77
CA MET A 83 -24.81 5.33 -35.05
C MET A 83 -24.86 6.67 -35.81
N ALA A 84 -25.91 7.45 -35.52
CA ALA A 84 -25.96 8.88 -35.82
C ALA A 84 -25.51 9.69 -34.59
N LEU A 85 -24.73 10.75 -34.79
CA LEU A 85 -24.30 11.72 -33.76
C LEU A 85 -25.50 12.60 -33.33
N PRO A 86 -25.60 13.14 -32.09
CA PRO A 86 -24.53 13.55 -31.16
C PRO A 86 -24.65 12.90 -29.75
N SER A 87 -24.06 13.32 -28.61
CA SER A 87 -23.19 14.46 -28.23
C SER A 87 -22.29 14.11 -27.02
N SER A 88 -21.39 15.01 -26.59
CA SER A 88 -20.35 14.75 -25.57
C SER A 88 -20.37 15.68 -24.32
N GLN A 89 -20.21 15.08 -23.13
CA GLN A 89 -19.72 15.70 -21.88
C GLN A 89 -19.00 14.61 -21.03
N PRO A 90 -17.88 14.91 -20.34
CA PRO A 90 -17.18 13.95 -19.47
C PRO A 90 -17.34 14.25 -17.96
N ARG A 91 -17.30 13.23 -17.09
CA ARG A 91 -17.10 13.34 -15.62
C ARG A 91 -16.61 12.03 -14.96
N SER A 92 -16.35 12.11 -13.64
CA SER A 92 -15.43 11.27 -12.84
C SER A 92 -15.86 9.83 -12.48
N GLN A 93 -14.87 8.93 -12.35
CA GLN A 93 -15.03 7.51 -11.99
C GLN A 93 -15.59 7.29 -10.56
N ARG A 94 -16.41 6.23 -10.38
CA ARG A 94 -17.10 5.84 -9.13
C ARG A 94 -17.14 4.30 -8.96
N PRO A 95 -17.14 3.73 -7.73
CA PRO A 95 -17.19 2.27 -7.50
C PRO A 95 -18.56 1.62 -7.79
N LEU A 96 -18.57 0.29 -7.94
CA LEU A 96 -19.75 -0.55 -8.20
C LEU A 96 -20.60 -0.84 -6.94
N PRO A 97 -21.95 -0.79 -7.02
CA PRO A 97 -22.86 -1.25 -5.96
C PRO A 97 -23.12 -2.77 -6.00
N ALA A 98 -23.70 -3.30 -4.92
CA ALA A 98 -24.17 -4.68 -4.81
C ALA A 98 -25.70 -4.72 -4.67
N ALA A 99 -26.35 -5.78 -5.17
CA ALA A 99 -27.79 -5.84 -5.39
C ALA A 99 -28.66 -5.75 -4.12
N PRO A 100 -29.86 -5.12 -4.17
CA PRO A 100 -30.70 -4.83 -3.01
C PRO A 100 -31.80 -5.88 -2.71
N THR A 101 -32.28 -5.90 -1.46
CA THR A 101 -33.62 -6.39 -1.03
C THR A 101 -34.10 -5.60 0.21
N PRO A 102 -35.43 -5.43 0.47
CA PRO A 102 -35.98 -4.14 0.94
C PRO A 102 -36.40 -3.98 2.42
N GLU A 103 -36.74 -2.72 2.79
CA GLU A 103 -37.01 -2.14 4.13
C GLU A 103 -38.52 -2.01 4.53
N LEU A 104 -38.81 -1.26 5.64
CA LEU A 104 -39.87 -0.23 5.92
C LEU A 104 -40.21 -0.15 7.45
N SER A 105 -40.69 0.93 8.11
CA SER A 105 -40.74 2.39 7.84
C SER A 105 -41.24 3.26 9.04
N GLN A 106 -40.59 4.41 9.30
CA GLN A 106 -41.07 5.74 9.81
C GLN A 106 -42.19 5.94 10.88
N GLY A 107 -42.06 7.03 11.68
CA GLY A 107 -43.16 7.70 12.45
C GLY A 107 -42.81 9.14 12.90
N LYS A 108 -43.79 10.08 12.94
CA LYS A 108 -43.63 11.54 13.17
C LYS A 108 -44.35 12.02 14.46
N ASN A 109 -43.98 13.19 15.03
CA ASN A 109 -44.87 14.38 15.16
C ASN A 109 -44.32 15.58 16.00
N ARG A 110 -45.02 16.73 15.91
CA ARG A 110 -44.67 18.09 16.39
C ARG A 110 -45.27 18.48 17.76
N CYS A 111 -44.75 19.57 18.35
CA CYS A 111 -45.11 20.16 19.64
C CYS A 111 -46.07 21.38 19.53
N PHE A 112 -46.70 21.79 20.65
CA PHE A 112 -47.46 23.04 20.84
C PHE A 112 -47.08 23.72 22.18
N ILE A 113 -47.13 25.06 22.23
CA ILE A 113 -46.79 25.91 23.39
C ILE A 113 -48.04 26.66 23.86
N LEU A 114 -48.19 26.87 25.19
CA LEU A 114 -48.98 27.97 25.77
C LEU A 114 -48.32 28.50 27.05
N ASN A 115 -48.35 29.83 27.23
CA ASN A 115 -47.80 30.59 28.36
C ASN A 115 -48.94 31.13 29.24
N ASN A 116 -48.79 31.19 30.58
CA ASN A 116 -48.95 32.45 31.32
C ASN A 116 -48.47 32.43 32.79
N SER A 117 -48.45 33.61 33.40
CA SER A 117 -47.65 34.00 34.59
C SER A 117 -48.43 34.15 35.92
N SER A 118 -47.72 34.08 37.08
CA SER A 118 -47.63 35.21 38.04
C SER A 118 -46.84 34.93 39.35
N LYS A 119 -45.88 35.81 39.65
CA LYS A 119 -45.37 36.35 40.95
C LYS A 119 -45.53 35.54 42.27
N CYS A 120 -44.41 35.34 42.99
CA CYS A 120 -43.87 36.23 44.06
C CYS A 120 -42.98 35.46 45.07
N GLY A 121 -41.98 36.11 45.71
CA GLY A 121 -41.48 35.68 47.03
C GLY A 121 -39.99 35.36 47.22
N SER A 122 -39.22 36.40 47.60
CA SER A 122 -38.00 36.43 48.44
C SER A 122 -36.84 35.42 48.34
N VAL A 123 -35.66 36.00 48.27
CA VAL A 123 -34.31 35.42 48.39
C VAL A 123 -34.08 34.62 49.66
N PHE A 124 -33.47 33.43 49.53
CA PHE A 124 -32.48 32.91 50.49
C PHE A 124 -31.28 32.34 49.73
N HIS A 125 -30.11 32.95 49.90
CA HIS A 125 -28.84 32.37 49.46
C HIS A 125 -28.48 31.21 50.40
N LEU A 126 -28.47 29.99 49.88
CA LEU A 126 -27.75 28.87 50.49
C LEU A 126 -26.66 28.42 49.53
N VAL A 127 -25.42 28.72 49.91
CA VAL A 127 -24.21 28.31 49.19
C VAL A 127 -24.06 26.80 49.38
N PHE A 128 -24.29 26.03 48.33
CA PHE A 128 -23.81 24.65 48.25
C PHE A 128 -22.34 24.67 47.80
N PRO A 129 -21.46 23.84 48.37
CA PRO A 129 -20.08 23.75 47.92
C PRO A 129 -20.03 23.20 46.49
N GLU A 130 -19.13 23.77 45.67
CA GLU A 130 -18.86 23.28 44.33
C GLU A 130 -18.36 21.84 44.37
N PHE A 131 -19.20 20.89 43.93
CA PHE A 131 -18.70 19.60 43.49
C PHE A 131 -17.86 19.82 42.22
N PRO A 132 -16.66 19.23 42.11
CA PRO A 132 -15.85 19.36 40.91
C PRO A 132 -16.62 18.83 39.71
N LEU A 133 -16.62 19.62 38.62
CA LEU A 133 -17.26 19.28 37.36
C LEU A 133 -16.82 17.88 36.89
N PRO A 134 -17.76 16.99 36.49
CA PRO A 134 -17.37 15.74 35.85
C PRO A 134 -16.62 16.05 34.55
N LEU A 135 -15.46 15.43 34.39
CA LEU A 135 -14.63 15.55 33.18
C LEU A 135 -15.44 15.16 31.92
N PRO A 136 -15.13 15.72 30.74
CA PRO A 136 -15.86 15.42 29.52
C PRO A 136 -15.86 13.91 29.21
N ILE A 137 -17.06 13.32 29.17
CA ILE A 137 -17.33 11.88 28.99
C ILE A 137 -16.65 11.31 27.72
N HIS A 138 -16.28 12.17 26.78
CA HIS A 138 -15.60 11.83 25.53
C HIS A 138 -14.17 11.26 25.71
N SER A 139 -13.44 11.57 26.80
CA SER A 139 -12.07 11.03 26.99
C SER A 139 -12.08 9.51 27.17
N MET A 140 -13.01 8.98 27.97
CA MET A 140 -13.05 7.57 28.35
C MET A 140 -13.38 6.63 27.17
N LEU A 141 -14.05 7.12 26.12
CA LEU A 141 -14.29 6.35 24.91
C LEU A 141 -13.02 6.26 24.05
N ASN A 142 -12.30 7.38 23.90
CA ASN A 142 -11.03 7.43 23.15
C ASN A 142 -9.92 6.61 23.84
N GLU A 143 -10.02 6.37 25.14
CA GLU A 143 -9.11 5.49 25.90
C GLU A 143 -9.50 4.01 25.84
N ALA A 144 -10.73 3.67 25.42
CA ALA A 144 -11.21 2.29 25.42
C ALA A 144 -10.46 1.39 24.42
N GLU A 145 -10.02 0.21 24.87
CA GLU A 145 -9.22 -0.74 24.07
C GLU A 145 -9.89 -1.16 22.75
N TRP A 146 -11.21 -1.35 22.77
CA TRP A 146 -12.03 -1.85 21.66
C TRP A 146 -12.54 -0.76 20.73
N TYR A 147 -12.22 0.51 20.99
CA TYR A 147 -12.65 1.66 20.19
C TYR A 147 -11.56 2.08 19.19
N TRP A 148 -11.85 1.90 17.90
CA TRP A 148 -10.91 2.10 16.79
C TRP A 148 -11.13 3.41 16.00
N GLY A 149 -12.11 4.25 16.37
CA GLY A 149 -12.40 5.52 15.69
C GLY A 149 -12.81 5.33 14.22
N GLU A 150 -12.29 6.20 13.34
CA GLU A 150 -12.55 6.23 11.88
C GLU A 150 -11.86 5.08 11.09
N ILE A 151 -12.00 3.83 11.54
CA ILE A 151 -11.50 2.64 10.82
C ILE A 151 -12.48 2.20 9.72
N SER A 152 -11.96 1.81 8.55
CA SER A 152 -12.79 1.37 7.41
C SER A 152 -13.51 0.03 7.68
N ARG A 153 -14.60 -0.24 6.93
CA ARG A 153 -15.31 -1.53 7.03
C ARG A 153 -14.43 -2.70 6.57
N GLU A 154 -13.54 -2.46 5.60
CA GLU A 154 -12.56 -3.41 5.07
C GLU A 154 -11.58 -3.85 6.17
N GLU A 155 -10.91 -2.90 6.83
CA GLU A 155 -9.94 -3.19 7.90
C GLU A 155 -10.60 -3.88 9.11
N VAL A 156 -11.85 -3.51 9.45
CA VAL A 156 -12.63 -4.20 10.49
C VAL A 156 -12.89 -5.66 10.11
N ASN A 157 -13.25 -5.93 8.85
CA ASN A 157 -13.46 -7.30 8.38
C ASN A 157 -12.16 -8.12 8.37
N GLU A 158 -11.00 -7.49 8.13
CA GLU A 158 -9.71 -8.17 8.24
C GLU A 158 -9.30 -8.46 9.69
N LYS A 159 -9.49 -7.50 10.60
CA LYS A 159 -9.23 -7.69 12.05
C LYS A 159 -10.16 -8.72 12.68
N LEU A 160 -11.38 -8.86 12.15
CA LEU A 160 -12.35 -9.87 12.53
C LEU A 160 -12.33 -11.10 11.60
N ARG A 161 -11.24 -11.37 10.86
CA ARG A 161 -11.05 -12.61 10.10
C ARG A 161 -10.47 -13.71 10.99
N ASP A 162 -10.99 -14.93 10.85
CA ASP A 162 -10.61 -16.15 11.58
C ASP A 162 -10.50 -16.08 13.13
N THR A 163 -11.11 -15.05 13.72
CA THR A 163 -11.36 -14.88 15.17
C THR A 163 -12.53 -15.75 15.68
N PRO A 164 -12.59 -16.03 17.00
CA PRO A 164 -13.71 -16.77 17.60
C PRO A 164 -15.02 -15.94 17.64
N ASP A 165 -16.13 -16.63 17.84
CA ASP A 165 -17.43 -16.00 18.14
C ASP A 165 -17.36 -15.21 19.45
N GLY A 166 -17.99 -14.03 19.49
CA GLY A 166 -17.91 -13.10 20.61
C GLY A 166 -16.78 -12.07 20.49
N THR A 167 -15.95 -12.13 19.44
CA THR A 167 -14.97 -11.06 19.15
C THR A 167 -15.64 -9.81 18.61
N PHE A 168 -15.28 -8.64 19.14
CA PHE A 168 -15.95 -7.37 18.82
C PHE A 168 -15.04 -6.14 18.82
N LEU A 169 -15.47 -5.09 18.11
CA LEU A 169 -14.90 -3.74 18.18
C LEU A 169 -15.96 -2.67 17.89
N VAL A 170 -15.71 -1.43 18.31
CA VAL A 170 -16.53 -0.26 17.98
C VAL A 170 -15.72 0.71 17.12
N ARG A 171 -16.38 1.26 16.10
CA ARG A 171 -15.84 2.29 15.21
C ARG A 171 -16.86 3.40 15.00
N ASP A 172 -16.43 4.49 14.39
CA ASP A 172 -17.32 5.56 13.96
C ASP A 172 -18.21 5.09 12.79
N ALA A 173 -19.42 5.65 12.69
CA ALA A 173 -20.28 5.40 11.55
C ALA A 173 -19.71 6.06 10.28
N SER A 174 -20.01 5.51 9.11
CA SER A 174 -19.61 6.11 7.82
C SER A 174 -20.43 7.38 7.48
N SER A 175 -21.34 7.79 8.37
CA SER A 175 -22.13 9.00 8.25
C SER A 175 -21.39 10.15 8.95
N LYS A 176 -21.30 11.33 8.32
CA LYS A 176 -20.66 12.52 8.90
C LYS A 176 -21.48 13.19 10.02
N LEU A 177 -22.26 12.41 10.77
CA LEU A 177 -23.10 12.87 11.88
C LEU A 177 -22.42 12.50 13.20
N GLU A 178 -22.02 13.51 13.96
CA GLU A 178 -21.35 13.33 15.26
C GLU A 178 -22.22 12.50 16.23
N GLY A 179 -21.63 11.45 16.81
CA GLY A 179 -22.26 10.59 17.81
C GLY A 179 -22.91 9.30 17.28
N GLU A 180 -22.86 9.03 15.97
CA GLU A 180 -23.24 7.70 15.44
C GLU A 180 -22.06 6.72 15.48
N TYR A 181 -22.19 5.63 16.23
CA TYR A 181 -21.16 4.58 16.33
C TYR A 181 -21.66 3.25 15.75
N THR A 182 -20.72 2.41 15.28
CA THR A 182 -21.01 1.05 14.79
C THR A 182 -20.21 0.02 15.58
N LEU A 183 -20.93 -0.83 16.32
CA LEU A 183 -20.38 -2.04 16.93
C LEU A 183 -20.35 -3.15 15.88
N THR A 184 -19.19 -3.79 15.68
CA THR A 184 -19.09 -5.00 14.85
C THR A 184 -18.75 -6.19 15.73
N LEU A 185 -19.58 -7.23 15.69
CA LEU A 185 -19.47 -8.45 16.50
C LEU A 185 -19.42 -9.67 15.60
N ARG A 186 -18.53 -10.63 15.89
CA ARG A 186 -18.52 -11.94 15.23
C ARG A 186 -19.48 -12.94 15.90
N LYS A 187 -20.34 -13.56 15.10
CA LYS A 187 -21.26 -14.64 15.51
C LYS A 187 -21.54 -15.60 14.34
N GLY A 188 -21.43 -16.90 14.57
CA GLY A 188 -21.61 -17.94 13.56
C GLY A 188 -20.66 -17.77 12.39
N GLY A 189 -19.40 -17.41 12.66
CA GLY A 189 -18.39 -17.13 11.63
C GLY A 189 -18.61 -15.85 10.80
N ASN A 190 -19.69 -15.10 11.04
CA ASN A 190 -20.07 -13.91 10.29
C ASN A 190 -19.94 -12.63 11.13
N ASN A 191 -19.57 -11.52 10.49
CA ASN A 191 -19.55 -10.21 11.11
C ASN A 191 -20.97 -9.59 11.11
N LYS A 192 -21.43 -9.18 12.29
CA LYS A 192 -22.73 -8.53 12.52
C LYS A 192 -22.48 -7.08 12.89
N LEU A 193 -22.95 -6.16 12.05
CA LEU A 193 -22.88 -4.73 12.29
C LEU A 193 -24.14 -4.31 13.07
N ILE A 194 -23.94 -3.61 14.17
CA ILE A 194 -24.99 -3.11 15.06
C ILE A 194 -24.77 -1.59 15.20
N LYS A 195 -25.75 -0.80 14.74
CA LYS A 195 -25.71 0.66 14.89
C LYS A 195 -26.02 1.02 16.35
N ILE A 196 -25.18 1.88 16.92
CA ILE A 196 -25.41 2.52 18.21
C ILE A 196 -26.01 3.90 17.91
N TYR A 197 -27.24 4.11 18.38
CA TYR A 197 -27.94 5.37 18.24
C TYR A 197 -27.61 6.28 19.42
N HIS A 198 -27.51 7.58 19.13
CA HIS A 198 -27.33 8.64 20.12
C HIS A 198 -28.48 9.64 20.02
N ARG A 199 -29.12 9.96 21.16
CA ARG A 199 -30.16 10.98 21.26
C ARG A 199 -30.21 11.51 22.69
N GLU A 200 -30.28 12.84 22.84
CA GLU A 200 -30.45 13.52 24.14
C GLU A 200 -29.40 13.09 25.20
N GLY A 201 -28.16 12.81 24.77
CA GLY A 201 -27.06 12.37 25.65
C GLY A 201 -27.13 10.89 26.07
N ARG A 202 -28.02 10.09 25.46
CA ARG A 202 -28.18 8.66 25.74
C ARG A 202 -27.81 7.79 24.55
N TYR A 203 -27.39 6.56 24.83
CA TYR A 203 -26.93 5.57 23.87
C TYR A 203 -27.74 4.26 23.98
N GLY A 204 -27.88 3.55 22.85
CA GLY A 204 -28.61 2.28 22.77
C GLY A 204 -28.62 1.69 21.36
N PHE A 205 -28.98 0.41 21.24
CA PHE A 205 -29.17 -0.26 19.93
C PHE A 205 -30.58 -0.05 19.35
N SER A 206 -31.57 0.21 20.22
CA SER A 206 -32.96 0.51 19.86
C SER A 206 -33.58 1.42 20.92
N GLU A 207 -34.68 2.11 20.62
CA GLU A 207 -35.45 2.82 21.65
C GLU A 207 -36.13 1.80 22.62
N PRO A 208 -36.21 2.09 23.92
CA PRO A 208 -35.71 3.28 24.61
C PRO A 208 -34.19 3.26 24.85
N LEU A 209 -33.51 4.40 24.66
CA LEU A 209 -32.09 4.54 24.96
C LEU A 209 -31.87 4.67 26.47
N THR A 210 -31.25 3.67 27.08
CA THR A 210 -31.10 3.53 28.54
C THR A 210 -29.73 3.94 29.08
N PHE A 211 -28.66 3.88 28.28
CA PHE A 211 -27.28 4.06 28.75
C PHE A 211 -26.80 5.51 28.61
N MET A 212 -25.96 5.99 29.54
CA MET A 212 -25.40 7.35 29.52
C MET A 212 -24.10 7.44 28.71
N SER A 213 -23.46 6.31 28.38
CA SER A 213 -22.27 6.28 27.52
C SER A 213 -22.17 4.99 26.69
N VAL A 214 -21.43 5.06 25.59
CA VAL A 214 -21.07 3.87 24.79
C VAL A 214 -20.25 2.87 25.61
N VAL A 215 -19.38 3.34 26.51
CA VAL A 215 -18.55 2.49 27.37
C VAL A 215 -19.41 1.68 28.35
N GLU A 216 -20.42 2.31 28.95
CA GLU A 216 -21.40 1.66 29.84
C GLU A 216 -22.24 0.63 29.08
N LEU A 217 -22.77 1.00 27.90
CA LEU A 217 -23.52 0.12 27.01
C LEU A 217 -22.71 -1.13 26.64
N ILE A 218 -21.46 -0.97 26.21
CA ILE A 218 -20.58 -2.09 25.87
C ILE A 218 -20.32 -2.94 27.10
N ASN A 219 -19.96 -2.35 28.24
CA ASN A 219 -19.68 -3.10 29.48
C ASN A 219 -20.91 -3.87 30.01
N HIS A 220 -22.12 -3.36 29.83
CA HIS A 220 -23.35 -4.10 30.13
C HIS A 220 -23.45 -5.37 29.26
N TYR A 221 -23.32 -5.25 27.93
CA TYR A 221 -23.37 -6.38 27.00
C TYR A 221 -22.10 -7.27 26.97
N ARG A 222 -21.06 -6.97 27.76
CA ARG A 222 -20.01 -7.95 28.13
C ARG A 222 -20.53 -8.97 29.14
N HIS A 223 -21.43 -8.55 30.03
CA HIS A 223 -21.96 -9.37 31.12
C HIS A 223 -23.33 -9.97 30.79
N GLU A 224 -24.17 -9.25 30.04
CA GLU A 224 -25.48 -9.69 29.57
C GLU A 224 -25.45 -10.11 28.09
N SER A 225 -26.37 -10.99 27.69
CA SER A 225 -26.40 -11.52 26.32
C SER A 225 -27.15 -10.57 25.39
N LEU A 226 -26.62 -10.35 24.18
CA LEU A 226 -27.31 -9.61 23.13
C LEU A 226 -28.61 -10.28 22.65
N ALA A 227 -28.92 -11.49 23.15
CA ALA A 227 -30.23 -12.13 23.04
C ALA A 227 -31.40 -11.21 23.47
N GLN A 228 -31.18 -10.32 24.44
CA GLN A 228 -32.18 -9.35 24.89
C GLN A 228 -32.55 -8.33 23.81
N TYR A 229 -31.58 -7.96 22.96
CA TYR A 229 -31.79 -7.07 21.82
C TYR A 229 -32.28 -7.85 20.59
N ASN A 230 -31.69 -9.02 20.35
CA ASN A 230 -32.08 -9.90 19.25
C ASN A 230 -31.78 -11.36 19.59
N ALA A 231 -32.81 -12.20 19.66
CA ALA A 231 -32.68 -13.63 19.99
C ALA A 231 -31.76 -14.43 19.03
N LYS A 232 -31.45 -13.92 17.84
CA LYS A 232 -30.47 -14.51 16.89
C LYS A 232 -29.01 -14.12 17.19
N LEU A 233 -28.78 -13.24 18.17
CA LEU A 233 -27.47 -12.76 18.63
C LEU A 233 -27.27 -13.21 20.10
N ASP A 234 -27.43 -14.50 20.36
CA ASP A 234 -27.26 -15.15 21.67
C ASP A 234 -25.79 -15.26 22.12
N THR A 235 -25.05 -14.15 22.05
CA THR A 235 -23.63 -14.07 22.40
C THR A 235 -23.35 -12.77 23.14
N LYS A 236 -22.41 -12.84 24.09
CA LYS A 236 -21.90 -11.69 24.84
C LYS A 236 -20.71 -11.06 24.12
N LEU A 237 -20.37 -9.82 24.47
CA LEU A 237 -19.15 -9.16 24.03
C LEU A 237 -17.94 -9.74 24.79
N LEU A 238 -17.39 -10.85 24.29
CA LEU A 238 -16.38 -11.65 25.00
C LEU A 238 -14.95 -11.16 24.76
N TYR A 239 -14.56 -10.98 23.50
CA TYR A 239 -13.17 -10.73 23.11
C TYR A 239 -13.03 -9.36 22.45
N PRO A 240 -12.65 -8.30 23.19
CA PRO A 240 -12.39 -6.99 22.60
C PRO A 240 -11.18 -7.07 21.66
N VAL A 241 -11.31 -6.62 20.42
CA VAL A 241 -10.15 -6.41 19.53
C VAL A 241 -9.44 -5.15 20.02
N SER A 242 -8.39 -5.33 20.80
CA SER A 242 -7.66 -4.20 21.38
C SER A 242 -6.84 -3.46 20.31
N LYS A 243 -7.00 -2.14 20.23
CA LYS A 243 -6.08 -1.26 19.47
C LYS A 243 -4.66 -1.26 20.04
N TYR A 244 -4.53 -1.67 21.29
CA TYR A 244 -3.26 -1.92 21.98
C TYR A 244 -2.80 -3.38 21.85
N GLN A 245 -3.36 -4.17 20.92
CA GLN A 245 -2.83 -5.49 20.55
C GLN A 245 -1.54 -5.35 19.71
N GLN A 246 -0.60 -4.57 20.27
CA GLN A 246 0.75 -4.39 19.79
C GLN A 246 1.55 -5.65 20.16
N LEU A 247 2.03 -6.37 19.15
CA LEU A 247 3.11 -7.35 19.33
C LEU A 247 4.42 -6.68 19.78
N VAL A 248 4.52 -5.37 19.53
CA VAL A 248 5.56 -4.45 19.99
C VAL A 248 5.45 -4.27 21.50
N LYS A 249 6.26 -5.00 22.28
CA LYS A 249 6.33 -4.89 23.75
C LYS A 249 7.30 -3.80 24.24
N GLU A 250 8.06 -3.21 23.32
CA GLU A 250 9.09 -2.23 23.61
C GLU A 250 8.53 -0.80 23.57
N ASN A 251 8.97 0.01 24.52
CA ASN A 251 8.56 1.42 24.64
C ASN A 251 9.52 2.38 23.91
N SER A 252 10.70 1.91 23.51
CA SER A 252 11.70 2.70 22.80
C SER A 252 11.44 2.72 21.30
N ILE A 253 11.44 3.91 20.69
CA ILE A 253 11.30 4.05 19.23
C ILE A 253 12.49 3.42 18.49
N GLU A 254 13.67 3.33 19.13
CA GLU A 254 14.87 2.75 18.53
C GLU A 254 14.80 1.21 18.44
N GLU A 255 14.48 0.55 19.55
CA GLU A 255 14.38 -0.92 19.64
C GLU A 255 13.37 -1.47 18.62
N VAL A 256 12.22 -0.78 18.50
CA VAL A 256 11.18 -1.11 17.54
C VAL A 256 11.63 -0.87 16.09
N GLY A 257 12.52 0.10 15.85
CA GLY A 257 13.13 0.36 14.55
C GLY A 257 14.18 -0.69 14.15
N GLU A 258 15.06 -1.09 15.07
CA GLU A 258 16.00 -2.20 14.86
C GLU A 258 15.25 -3.52 14.61
N GLN A 259 14.18 -3.78 15.38
CA GLN A 259 13.37 -4.98 15.22
C GLN A 259 12.54 -4.95 13.91
N LEU A 260 12.08 -3.77 13.46
CA LEU A 260 11.50 -3.60 12.12
C LEU A 260 12.53 -3.98 11.04
N LYS A 261 13.78 -3.51 11.15
CA LYS A 261 14.85 -3.82 10.19
C LYS A 261 15.09 -5.33 10.08
N VAL A 262 15.18 -6.04 11.22
CA VAL A 262 15.34 -7.51 11.24
C VAL A 262 14.16 -8.22 10.58
N TYR A 263 12.92 -7.85 10.90
CA TYR A 263 11.75 -8.46 10.25
C TYR A 263 11.63 -8.09 8.75
N HIS A 264 12.10 -6.91 8.36
CA HIS A 264 12.13 -6.49 6.97
C HIS A 264 13.14 -7.30 6.16
N GLU A 265 14.36 -7.50 6.68
CA GLU A 265 15.40 -8.33 6.08
C GLU A 265 14.94 -9.79 5.92
N GLN A 266 14.38 -10.39 6.98
CA GLN A 266 13.79 -11.74 6.91
C GLN A 266 12.66 -11.86 5.88
N TYR A 267 11.83 -10.83 5.74
CA TYR A 267 10.80 -10.77 4.70
C TYR A 267 11.43 -10.71 3.30
N GLN A 268 12.45 -9.86 3.09
CA GLN A 268 13.14 -9.76 1.80
C GLN A 268 13.84 -11.06 1.40
N ASP A 269 14.50 -11.74 2.34
CA ASP A 269 15.17 -13.03 2.09
C ASP A 269 14.17 -14.11 1.68
N LYS A 270 13.09 -14.30 2.45
CA LYS A 270 12.04 -15.27 2.09
C LYS A 270 11.29 -14.90 0.82
N SER A 271 11.18 -13.60 0.49
CA SER A 271 10.56 -13.16 -0.77
C SER A 271 11.44 -13.57 -1.94
N ARG A 272 12.76 -13.29 -1.87
CA ARG A 272 13.73 -13.72 -2.89
C ARG A 272 13.78 -15.24 -3.06
N GLU A 273 13.69 -16.01 -1.97
CA GLU A 273 13.58 -17.47 -2.04
C GLU A 273 12.30 -17.91 -2.77
N TYR A 274 11.15 -17.32 -2.43
CA TYR A 274 9.87 -17.63 -3.08
C TYR A 274 9.87 -17.26 -4.57
N ASP A 275 10.40 -16.09 -4.92
CA ASP A 275 10.47 -15.60 -6.30
C ASP A 275 11.38 -16.53 -7.14
N SER A 276 12.54 -16.94 -6.60
CA SER A 276 13.44 -17.91 -7.25
C SER A 276 12.79 -19.29 -7.45
N LEU A 277 12.05 -19.80 -6.46
CA LEU A 277 11.29 -21.05 -6.59
C LEU A 277 10.16 -20.93 -7.60
N TYR A 278 9.52 -19.77 -7.71
CA TYR A 278 8.44 -19.50 -8.67
C TYR A 278 8.96 -19.43 -10.12
N GLU A 279 10.14 -18.84 -10.35
CA GLU A 279 10.83 -18.89 -11.64
C GLU A 279 11.20 -20.32 -12.03
N GLU A 280 11.75 -21.12 -11.10
CA GLU A 280 12.10 -22.52 -11.33
C GLU A 280 10.86 -23.37 -11.65
N TYR A 281 9.78 -23.23 -10.86
CA TYR A 281 8.49 -23.88 -11.10
C TYR A 281 7.94 -23.56 -12.49
N THR A 282 7.97 -22.28 -12.88
CA THR A 282 7.45 -21.82 -14.17
C THR A 282 8.25 -22.40 -15.34
N ARG A 283 9.59 -22.40 -15.23
CA ARG A 283 10.51 -23.01 -16.20
C ARG A 283 10.29 -24.51 -16.34
N THR A 284 10.29 -25.24 -15.23
CA THR A 284 10.06 -26.69 -15.20
C THR A 284 8.67 -27.04 -15.73
N SER A 285 7.64 -26.24 -15.44
CA SER A 285 6.30 -26.45 -15.99
C SER A 285 6.25 -26.31 -17.53
N GLN A 286 7.05 -25.41 -18.12
CA GLN A 286 7.17 -25.30 -19.58
C GLN A 286 7.92 -26.49 -20.18
N GLU A 287 9.04 -26.90 -19.58
CA GLU A 287 9.80 -28.09 -20.00
C GLU A 287 8.97 -29.37 -19.93
N LEU A 288 8.19 -29.56 -18.86
CA LEU A 288 7.26 -30.67 -18.70
C LEU A 288 6.22 -30.71 -19.81
N GLN A 289 5.71 -29.56 -20.24
CA GLN A 289 4.76 -29.49 -21.36
C GLN A 289 5.43 -29.85 -22.69
N MET A 290 6.64 -29.34 -22.95
CA MET A 290 7.40 -29.71 -24.15
C MET A 290 7.70 -31.22 -24.20
N LYS A 291 8.09 -31.82 -23.07
CA LYS A 291 8.34 -33.27 -22.98
C LYS A 291 7.08 -34.11 -23.19
N ARG A 292 5.90 -33.64 -22.73
CA ARG A 292 4.60 -34.31 -23.01
C ARG A 292 4.30 -34.34 -24.51
N THR A 293 4.37 -33.19 -25.19
CA THR A 293 4.17 -33.12 -26.64
C THR A 293 5.18 -33.97 -27.41
N ALA A 294 6.44 -34.04 -26.95
CA ALA A 294 7.43 -34.94 -27.53
C ALA A 294 7.06 -36.43 -27.35
N ILE A 295 6.55 -36.84 -26.19
CA ILE A 295 6.07 -38.21 -25.94
C ILE A 295 4.84 -38.54 -26.81
N GLU A 296 3.92 -37.61 -27.02
CA GLU A 296 2.79 -37.75 -27.94
C GLU A 296 3.26 -37.94 -29.39
N ALA A 297 4.25 -37.15 -29.84
CA ALA A 297 4.88 -37.34 -31.14
C ALA A 297 5.61 -38.69 -31.26
N PHE A 298 6.26 -39.17 -30.19
CA PHE A 298 6.83 -40.52 -30.16
C PHE A 298 5.75 -41.61 -30.24
N ASN A 299 4.58 -41.43 -29.61
CA ASN A 299 3.47 -42.40 -29.69
C ASN A 299 2.94 -42.54 -31.12
N GLU A 300 2.63 -41.44 -31.81
CA GLU A 300 2.19 -41.50 -33.21
C GLU A 300 3.32 -42.01 -34.13
N THR A 301 4.58 -41.69 -33.85
CA THR A 301 5.72 -42.27 -34.59
C THR A 301 5.78 -43.79 -34.43
N ILE A 302 5.69 -44.31 -33.20
CA ILE A 302 5.70 -45.76 -32.92
C ILE A 302 4.53 -46.44 -33.63
N LYS A 303 3.32 -45.88 -33.54
CA LYS A 303 2.12 -46.39 -34.20
C LYS A 303 2.28 -46.49 -35.72
N ILE A 304 2.84 -45.47 -36.38
CA ILE A 304 3.15 -45.55 -37.83
C ILE A 304 4.14 -46.70 -38.11
N PHE A 305 5.16 -46.88 -37.28
CA PHE A 305 6.11 -48.00 -37.43
C PHE A 305 5.48 -49.37 -37.16
N GLU A 306 4.52 -49.47 -36.23
CA GLU A 306 3.75 -50.69 -35.95
C GLU A 306 2.81 -51.02 -37.12
N GLU A 307 2.10 -50.04 -37.67
CA GLU A 307 1.26 -50.19 -38.89
C GLU A 307 2.09 -50.62 -40.11
N GLN A 308 3.30 -50.07 -40.28
CA GLN A 308 4.26 -50.51 -41.31
C GLN A 308 4.74 -51.94 -41.05
N PHE A 309 5.01 -52.29 -39.79
CA PHE A 309 5.44 -53.63 -39.41
C PHE A 309 4.34 -54.67 -39.67
N GLU A 310 3.10 -54.43 -39.25
CA GLU A 310 1.95 -55.31 -39.54
C GLU A 310 1.69 -55.45 -41.04
N THR A 311 1.78 -54.35 -41.78
CA THR A 311 1.60 -54.34 -43.24
C THR A 311 2.68 -55.17 -43.94
N GLN A 312 3.95 -54.98 -43.56
CA GLN A 312 5.05 -55.77 -44.08
C GLN A 312 4.92 -57.25 -43.65
N GLU A 313 4.49 -57.54 -42.42
CA GLU A 313 4.29 -58.92 -41.96
C GLU A 313 3.21 -59.61 -42.81
N ARG A 314 2.06 -58.97 -43.06
CA ARG A 314 0.99 -59.51 -43.91
C ARG A 314 1.48 -59.84 -45.32
N TYR A 315 2.11 -58.90 -46.02
CA TYR A 315 2.65 -59.14 -47.36
C TYR A 315 3.78 -60.17 -47.38
N SER A 316 4.65 -60.17 -46.36
CA SER A 316 5.72 -61.15 -46.25
C SER A 316 5.19 -62.56 -46.01
N ARG A 317 4.12 -62.74 -45.23
CA ARG A 317 3.49 -64.04 -44.96
C ARG A 317 2.96 -64.68 -46.25
N GLU A 318 2.16 -63.93 -47.02
CA GLU A 318 1.65 -64.37 -48.32
C GLU A 318 2.76 -64.66 -49.33
N SER A 319 3.88 -63.92 -49.25
CA SER A 319 5.05 -64.13 -50.12
C SER A 319 5.90 -65.32 -49.68
N LEU A 320 6.12 -65.52 -48.38
CA LEU A 320 6.87 -66.64 -47.81
C LEU A 320 6.21 -67.96 -48.17
N GLU A 321 4.88 -68.05 -48.03
CA GLU A 321 4.13 -69.26 -48.38
C GLU A 321 4.21 -69.63 -49.87
N ARG A 322 4.50 -68.66 -50.75
CA ARG A 322 4.78 -68.91 -52.17
C ARG A 322 6.25 -69.32 -52.37
N PHE A 323 7.19 -68.53 -51.87
CA PHE A 323 8.62 -68.81 -52.04
C PHE A 323 9.10 -70.08 -51.33
N GLN A 324 8.44 -70.53 -50.25
CA GLN A 324 8.67 -71.84 -49.64
C GLN A 324 8.22 -73.00 -50.54
N ARG A 325 7.11 -72.84 -51.27
CA ARG A 325 6.66 -73.83 -52.27
C ARG A 325 7.55 -73.85 -53.52
N GLU A 326 8.20 -72.73 -53.84
CA GLU A 326 9.13 -72.58 -54.97
C GLU A 326 10.60 -72.89 -54.62
N GLY A 327 10.92 -73.11 -53.33
CA GLY A 327 12.29 -73.42 -52.86
C GLY A 327 13.27 -72.24 -52.89
N ASN A 328 12.79 -70.99 -52.93
CA ASN A 328 13.61 -69.81 -53.18
C ASN A 328 14.15 -69.15 -51.90
N GLU A 329 15.03 -69.86 -51.18
CA GLU A 329 15.53 -69.47 -49.84
C GLU A 329 16.18 -68.08 -49.76
N LYS A 330 16.82 -67.61 -50.84
CA LYS A 330 17.54 -66.32 -50.86
C LYS A 330 16.61 -65.13 -50.66
N GLU A 331 15.39 -65.21 -51.19
CA GLU A 331 14.42 -64.12 -51.07
C GLU A 331 13.70 -64.15 -49.71
N ILE A 332 13.51 -65.34 -49.14
CA ILE A 332 13.06 -65.53 -47.75
C ILE A 332 14.05 -64.87 -46.78
N GLN A 333 15.36 -65.10 -46.93
CA GLN A 333 16.40 -64.49 -46.09
C GLN A 333 16.42 -62.95 -46.17
N LYS A 334 16.25 -62.36 -47.37
CA LYS A 334 16.17 -60.90 -47.52
C LYS A 334 14.97 -60.31 -46.78
N ILE A 335 13.80 -60.94 -46.91
CA ILE A 335 12.56 -60.49 -46.27
C ILE A 335 12.68 -60.59 -44.73
N GLN A 336 13.26 -61.69 -44.23
CA GLN A 336 13.54 -61.87 -42.80
C GLN A 336 14.52 -60.82 -42.27
N SER A 337 15.66 -60.61 -42.94
CA SER A 337 16.64 -59.59 -42.54
C SER A 337 16.06 -58.17 -42.53
N ASN A 338 15.17 -57.84 -43.48
CA ASN A 338 14.47 -56.55 -43.48
C ASN A 338 13.49 -56.44 -42.29
N SER A 339 12.76 -57.52 -41.95
CA SER A 339 11.87 -57.57 -40.78
C SER A 339 12.65 -57.40 -39.46
N GLU A 340 13.82 -58.04 -39.33
CA GLU A 340 14.69 -57.89 -38.15
C GLU A 340 15.21 -56.45 -37.98
N ARG A 341 15.62 -55.81 -39.08
CA ARG A 341 16.04 -54.39 -39.06
C ARG A 341 14.89 -53.46 -38.65
N LEU A 342 13.68 -53.71 -39.14
CA LEU A 342 12.49 -52.95 -38.74
C LEU A 342 12.19 -53.15 -37.25
N LYS A 343 12.19 -54.39 -36.75
CA LYS A 343 12.01 -54.72 -35.32
C LYS A 343 13.04 -54.03 -34.42
N SER A 344 14.33 -54.05 -34.81
CA SER A 344 15.39 -53.34 -34.08
C SER A 344 15.08 -51.85 -33.98
N ARG A 345 14.64 -51.24 -35.10
CA ARG A 345 14.34 -49.82 -35.14
C ARG A 345 13.13 -49.43 -34.28
N VAL A 346 12.06 -50.23 -34.28
CA VAL A 346 10.91 -49.99 -33.38
C VAL A 346 11.33 -50.08 -31.92
N LYS A 347 12.16 -51.07 -31.56
CA LYS A 347 12.70 -51.21 -30.21
C LYS A 347 13.52 -49.99 -29.77
N GLU A 348 14.42 -49.48 -30.61
CA GLU A 348 15.21 -48.27 -30.32
C GLU A 348 14.34 -47.04 -30.03
N ILE A 349 13.23 -46.88 -30.76
CA ILE A 349 12.29 -45.77 -30.57
C ILE A 349 11.50 -45.97 -29.26
N HIS A 350 11.07 -47.19 -28.97
CA HIS A 350 10.38 -47.53 -27.72
C HIS A 350 11.29 -47.31 -26.49
N ASP A 351 12.55 -47.73 -26.56
CA ASP A 351 13.54 -47.53 -25.49
C ASP A 351 13.83 -46.03 -25.27
N SER A 352 13.91 -45.26 -26.36
CA SER A 352 14.08 -43.79 -26.34
C SER A 352 12.88 -43.07 -25.71
N LYS A 353 11.65 -43.47 -26.06
CA LYS A 353 10.41 -43.00 -25.42
C LYS A 353 10.40 -43.32 -23.93
N CYS A 354 10.69 -44.58 -23.55
CA CYS A 354 10.67 -45.04 -22.17
C CYS A 354 11.62 -44.22 -21.27
N LYS A 355 12.81 -43.86 -21.79
CA LYS A 355 13.74 -42.96 -21.12
C LYS A 355 13.17 -41.55 -20.95
N LEU A 356 12.60 -40.96 -22.02
CA LEU A 356 12.01 -39.62 -21.94
C LEU A 356 10.82 -39.57 -20.96
N GLU A 357 10.00 -40.63 -20.89
CA GLU A 357 8.95 -40.76 -19.88
C GLU A 357 9.51 -40.88 -18.45
N GLN A 358 10.65 -41.54 -18.26
CA GLN A 358 11.32 -41.61 -16.96
C GLN A 358 11.82 -40.23 -16.53
N ASP A 359 12.45 -39.48 -17.43
CA ASP A 359 12.89 -38.10 -17.19
C ASP A 359 11.70 -37.17 -16.90
N LEU A 360 10.56 -37.36 -17.59
CA LEU A 360 9.31 -36.64 -17.29
C LEU A 360 8.80 -36.99 -15.89
N ARG A 361 8.75 -38.28 -15.52
CA ARG A 361 8.31 -38.73 -14.19
C ARG A 361 9.17 -38.14 -13.07
N GLN A 362 10.48 -38.06 -13.27
CA GLN A 362 11.39 -37.43 -12.30
C GLN A 362 11.11 -35.94 -12.16
N GLN A 363 11.11 -35.16 -13.26
CA GLN A 363 10.81 -33.72 -13.21
C GLN A 363 9.40 -33.41 -12.62
N VAL A 364 8.40 -34.27 -12.84
CA VAL A 364 7.08 -34.12 -12.19
C VAL A 364 7.17 -34.31 -10.67
N SER A 365 8.07 -35.18 -10.18
CA SER A 365 8.33 -35.33 -8.74
C SER A 365 9.02 -34.09 -8.19
N ASP A 366 10.10 -33.65 -8.84
CA ASP A 366 10.90 -32.49 -8.40
C ASP A 366 10.03 -31.21 -8.37
N ASN A 367 9.20 -31.00 -9.40
CA ASN A 367 8.28 -29.86 -9.46
C ASN A 367 7.20 -29.88 -8.37
N ARG A 368 6.80 -31.07 -7.88
CA ARG A 368 5.91 -31.20 -6.71
C ARG A 368 6.62 -30.88 -5.40
N GLU A 369 7.94 -31.00 -5.33
CA GLU A 369 8.72 -30.58 -4.16
C GLU A 369 8.90 -29.06 -4.12
N ILE A 370 9.09 -28.42 -5.29
CA ILE A 370 9.09 -26.95 -5.42
C ILE A 370 7.74 -26.38 -4.95
N ASP A 371 6.61 -26.93 -5.43
CA ASP A 371 5.27 -26.49 -5.00
C ASP A 371 5.05 -26.67 -3.48
N LYS A 372 5.52 -27.78 -2.88
CA LYS A 372 5.48 -27.96 -1.41
C LYS A 372 6.28 -26.86 -0.68
N LYS A 373 7.50 -26.56 -1.12
CA LYS A 373 8.35 -25.49 -0.53
C LYS A 373 7.65 -24.14 -0.63
N MET A 374 7.18 -23.76 -1.81
CA MET A 374 6.42 -22.53 -2.04
C MET A 374 5.18 -22.44 -1.13
N ASN A 375 4.41 -23.52 -1.01
CA ASN A 375 3.21 -23.55 -0.16
C ASN A 375 3.53 -23.50 1.34
N SER A 376 4.71 -23.95 1.77
CA SER A 376 5.20 -23.74 3.14
C SER A 376 5.72 -22.31 3.40
N LEU A 377 6.27 -21.63 2.39
CA LEU A 377 6.78 -20.25 2.51
C LEU A 377 5.66 -19.19 2.48
N LYS A 378 4.56 -19.43 1.75
CA LYS A 378 3.39 -18.52 1.68
C LYS A 378 2.87 -18.03 3.04
N PRO A 379 2.56 -18.89 4.03
CA PRO A 379 2.08 -18.43 5.34
C PRO A 379 3.14 -17.62 6.08
N ASP A 380 4.41 -18.04 6.04
CA ASP A 380 5.53 -17.33 6.67
C ASP A 380 5.72 -15.92 6.11
N LEU A 381 5.67 -15.77 4.79
CA LEU A 381 5.71 -14.47 4.10
C LEU A 381 4.55 -13.56 4.51
N MET A 382 3.34 -14.13 4.62
CA MET A 382 2.16 -13.38 5.04
C MET A 382 2.25 -12.92 6.51
N GLN A 383 2.79 -13.75 7.40
CA GLN A 383 3.03 -13.37 8.80
C GLN A 383 4.14 -12.32 8.92
N LEU A 384 5.28 -12.49 8.26
CA LEU A 384 6.37 -11.50 8.27
C LEU A 384 5.91 -10.16 7.70
N ARG A 385 5.15 -10.15 6.61
CA ARG A 385 4.51 -8.94 6.08
C ARG A 385 3.60 -8.28 7.13
N LYS A 386 2.71 -9.06 7.75
CA LYS A 386 1.76 -8.55 8.76
C LYS A 386 2.48 -7.96 9.98
N ILE A 387 3.57 -8.60 10.43
CA ILE A 387 4.41 -8.10 11.52
C ILE A 387 5.10 -6.80 11.10
N ARG A 388 5.80 -6.77 9.96
CA ARG A 388 6.45 -5.57 9.39
C ARG A 388 5.47 -4.40 9.29
N ASP A 389 4.30 -4.63 8.68
CA ASP A 389 3.28 -3.60 8.46
C ASP A 389 2.73 -3.08 9.81
N GLN A 390 2.61 -3.95 10.82
CA GLN A 390 2.21 -3.56 12.18
C GLN A 390 3.26 -2.71 12.91
N TYR A 391 4.57 -2.99 12.72
CA TYR A 391 5.67 -2.19 13.25
C TYR A 391 5.75 -0.82 12.54
N LEU A 392 5.54 -0.77 11.23
CA LEU A 392 5.46 0.48 10.46
C LEU A 392 4.33 1.39 10.98
N ILE A 393 3.12 0.85 11.16
CA ILE A 393 1.99 1.59 11.72
C ILE A 393 2.32 2.14 13.12
N TRP A 394 2.98 1.35 13.97
CA TRP A 394 3.39 1.79 15.31
C TRP A 394 4.36 2.97 15.26
N LEU A 395 5.39 2.89 14.42
CA LEU A 395 6.41 3.96 14.28
C LEU A 395 5.81 5.25 13.73
N THR A 396 4.89 5.15 12.76
CA THR A 396 4.12 6.30 12.24
C THR A 396 3.22 6.91 13.32
N GLN A 397 2.50 6.10 14.11
CA GLN A 397 1.67 6.57 15.23
C GLN A 397 2.47 7.26 16.34
N LYS A 398 3.74 6.90 16.53
CA LYS A 398 4.66 7.56 17.46
C LYS A 398 5.31 8.84 16.90
N GLY A 399 4.98 9.24 15.67
CA GLY A 399 5.52 10.46 15.04
C GLY A 399 6.96 10.33 14.53
N THR A 400 7.41 9.10 14.23
CA THR A 400 8.77 8.86 13.72
C THR A 400 8.94 9.50 12.33
N ARG A 401 10.06 10.21 12.11
CA ARG A 401 10.34 10.86 10.82
C ARG A 401 10.47 9.83 9.69
N GLN A 402 9.84 10.11 8.54
CA GLN A 402 9.86 9.20 7.37
C GLN A 402 11.28 8.84 6.91
N LYS A 403 12.26 9.77 6.96
CA LYS A 403 13.67 9.47 6.64
C LYS A 403 14.21 8.28 7.44
N LYS A 404 13.90 8.20 8.74
CA LYS A 404 14.38 7.12 9.63
C LYS A 404 13.68 5.78 9.37
N ILE A 405 12.39 5.83 9.01
CA ILE A 405 11.64 4.64 8.57
C ILE A 405 12.25 4.10 7.26
N ASN A 406 12.58 4.97 6.30
CA ASN A 406 13.23 4.57 5.04
C ASN A 406 14.61 3.95 5.28
N GLU A 407 15.40 4.50 6.22
CA GLU A 407 16.70 3.97 6.63
C GLU A 407 16.60 2.54 7.19
N TRP A 408 15.67 2.27 8.11
CA TRP A 408 15.43 0.91 8.64
C TRP A 408 14.86 -0.06 7.60
N LEU A 409 14.13 0.44 6.61
CA LEU A 409 13.68 -0.34 5.44
C LEU A 409 14.79 -0.53 4.39
N GLY A 410 15.97 0.07 4.55
CA GLY A 410 17.05 0.00 3.58
C GLY A 410 16.74 0.70 2.24
N ILE A 411 15.70 1.54 2.19
CA ILE A 411 15.33 2.30 0.99
C ILE A 411 16.30 3.46 0.85
N LYS A 412 17.42 3.20 0.17
CA LYS A 412 18.27 4.25 -0.38
C LYS A 412 17.54 4.90 -1.55
N ASN A 413 17.49 6.23 -1.56
CA ASN A 413 17.02 6.97 -2.73
C ASN A 413 18.15 7.02 -3.76
N ASP A 414 18.46 5.90 -4.40
CA ASP A 414 19.54 5.74 -5.39
C ASP A 414 19.35 6.61 -6.67
N ALA A 415 18.31 7.44 -6.72
CA ALA A 415 17.90 8.24 -7.88
C ALA A 415 18.33 9.72 -7.85
N ASP A 416 18.96 10.21 -6.78
CA ASP A 416 19.40 11.62 -6.66
C ASP A 416 20.87 11.78 -6.15
N ASP A 417 21.55 10.66 -5.92
CA ASP A 417 22.85 10.60 -5.22
C ASP A 417 24.06 10.81 -6.15
N SER A 418 23.96 11.79 -7.06
CA SER A 418 25.01 12.13 -8.03
C SER A 418 25.44 13.61 -7.98
N TYR A 419 24.66 14.51 -7.39
CA TYR A 419 25.02 15.94 -7.31
C TYR A 419 24.45 16.70 -6.10
N SER A 420 24.22 16.01 -4.98
CA SER A 420 23.91 16.66 -3.69
C SER A 420 25.15 16.66 -2.80
N LEU A 421 25.65 17.86 -2.47
CA LEU A 421 26.74 18.05 -1.52
C LEU A 421 26.39 17.38 -0.19
N GLU A 422 27.33 16.62 0.38
CA GLU A 422 27.16 15.97 1.68
C GLU A 422 26.73 16.98 2.75
N GLU A 423 25.47 16.91 3.19
CA GLU A 423 25.04 17.48 4.47
C GLU A 423 25.65 16.63 5.60
N ASP A 424 26.96 16.81 5.78
CA ASP A 424 27.73 16.34 6.92
C ASP A 424 27.15 16.98 8.20
N GLU A 425 26.13 16.35 8.78
CA GLU A 425 25.52 16.75 10.05
C GLU A 425 26.54 16.67 11.23
N GLY A 426 27.73 16.10 11.01
CA GLY A 426 28.89 16.12 11.90
C GLY A 426 29.86 17.30 11.71
N SER A 427 29.67 18.14 10.69
CA SER A 427 30.52 19.30 10.41
C SER A 427 30.47 20.28 11.59
N PRO A 428 31.62 20.69 12.17
CA PRO A 428 31.65 21.48 13.42
C PRO A 428 30.84 22.78 13.33
N HIS A 429 30.75 23.37 12.14
CA HIS A 429 29.90 24.52 11.81
C HIS A 429 28.43 24.42 12.27
N HIS A 430 27.88 23.21 12.43
CA HIS A 430 26.50 23.03 12.91
C HIS A 430 26.33 23.25 14.42
N ASP A 431 27.38 23.14 15.23
CA ASP A 431 27.35 23.46 16.66
C ASP A 431 27.81 24.91 16.86
N GLU A 432 26.90 25.76 17.33
CA GLU A 432 27.16 27.18 17.60
C GLU A 432 28.30 27.35 18.62
N CYS A 433 28.50 26.38 19.52
CA CYS A 433 29.57 26.39 20.52
C CYS A 433 30.98 26.26 19.91
N THR A 434 31.11 25.96 18.61
CA THR A 434 32.42 25.83 17.94
C THR A 434 32.94 27.14 17.33
N TRP A 435 32.05 28.11 17.06
CA TRP A 435 32.39 29.39 16.43
C TRP A 435 31.84 30.63 17.16
N TYR A 436 30.79 30.50 17.98
CA TYR A 436 30.27 31.61 18.77
C TYR A 436 31.00 31.74 20.11
N VAL A 437 31.62 32.88 20.35
CA VAL A 437 32.46 33.12 21.54
C VAL A 437 31.86 34.18 22.49
N GLY A 438 30.69 34.74 22.14
CA GLY A 438 29.97 35.71 22.99
C GLY A 438 30.61 37.11 23.02
N ASP A 439 30.52 37.80 24.16
CA ASP A 439 31.10 39.14 24.37
C ASP A 439 32.62 39.05 24.61
N ILE A 440 33.38 39.08 23.52
CA ILE A 440 34.85 39.25 23.54
C ILE A 440 35.28 40.51 22.78
N LYS A 441 36.40 41.10 23.20
CA LYS A 441 36.96 42.29 22.57
C LYS A 441 37.61 41.96 21.23
N ARG A 442 37.70 42.96 20.34
CA ARG A 442 38.43 42.85 19.07
C ARG A 442 39.85 42.31 19.27
N THR A 443 40.60 42.84 20.22
CA THR A 443 41.97 42.44 20.55
C THR A 443 42.07 41.00 21.08
N GLN A 444 41.04 40.50 21.77
CA GLN A 444 41.00 39.11 22.24
C GLN A 444 40.71 38.15 21.08
N ALA A 445 39.85 38.54 20.13
CA ALA A 445 39.63 37.78 18.91
C ALA A 445 40.89 37.71 18.03
N GLU A 446 41.60 38.83 17.87
CA GLU A 446 42.91 38.89 17.20
C GLU A 446 43.94 37.98 17.91
N GLU A 447 43.94 37.91 19.24
CA GLU A 447 44.83 37.01 19.99
C GLU A 447 44.47 35.52 19.83
N MET A 448 43.18 35.16 19.84
CA MET A 448 42.72 33.77 19.63
C MET A 448 42.97 33.26 18.20
N LEU A 449 42.96 34.16 17.22
CA LEU A 449 43.19 33.86 15.81
C LEU A 449 44.67 33.98 15.39
N ARG A 450 45.55 34.50 16.26
CA ARG A 450 46.97 34.69 15.96
C ARG A 450 47.68 33.36 15.67
N GLY A 451 48.23 33.23 14.46
CA GLY A 451 48.94 32.02 14.03
C GLY A 451 48.04 30.82 13.72
N LYS A 452 46.75 31.04 13.45
CA LYS A 452 45.83 30.05 12.87
C LYS A 452 45.93 30.05 11.34
N CYS A 453 45.36 29.03 10.69
CA CYS A 453 45.26 28.96 9.24
C CYS A 453 44.21 29.92 8.68
N ASP A 454 44.39 30.34 7.44
CA ASP A 454 43.42 31.16 6.70
C ASP A 454 42.04 30.46 6.65
N GLY A 455 40.98 31.26 6.72
CA GLY A 455 39.60 30.76 6.86
C GLY A 455 39.23 30.30 8.28
N THR A 456 40.13 30.39 9.27
CA THR A 456 39.75 30.24 10.69
C THR A 456 38.92 31.45 11.13
N PHE A 457 37.75 31.21 11.71
CA PHE A 457 36.79 32.26 12.05
C PHE A 457 36.13 32.08 13.42
N LEU A 458 35.59 33.18 13.93
CA LEU A 458 34.73 33.24 15.10
C LEU A 458 33.69 34.36 14.98
N ILE A 459 32.56 34.21 15.66
CA ILE A 459 31.54 35.26 15.80
C ILE A 459 31.47 35.69 17.26
N ARG A 460 31.45 37.01 17.46
CA ARG A 460 31.38 37.68 18.77
C ARG A 460 30.34 38.80 18.75
N GLU A 461 29.96 39.31 19.91
CA GLU A 461 29.10 40.49 20.00
C GLU A 461 29.84 41.77 19.54
N SER A 462 29.10 42.71 18.94
CA SER A 462 29.67 43.96 18.43
C SER A 462 29.69 45.04 19.52
N GLN A 463 30.91 45.48 19.89
CA GLN A 463 31.11 46.57 20.85
C GLN A 463 30.68 47.94 20.31
N SER A 464 30.59 48.08 18.97
CA SER A 464 30.24 49.35 18.32
C SER A 464 28.73 49.55 18.18
N GLN A 465 27.92 48.49 18.26
CA GLN A 465 26.47 48.53 18.08
C GLN A 465 25.78 47.44 18.93
N LYS A 466 24.98 47.86 19.91
CA LYS A 466 24.21 46.93 20.75
C LYS A 466 23.20 46.14 19.90
N GLY A 467 23.29 44.81 19.93
CA GLY A 467 22.41 43.91 19.18
C GLY A 467 22.91 43.50 17.79
N SER A 468 24.07 44.01 17.35
CA SER A 468 24.79 43.54 16.16
C SER A 468 25.90 42.56 16.54
N TYR A 469 26.30 41.71 15.60
CA TYR A 469 27.40 40.76 15.78
C TYR A 469 28.62 41.17 14.96
N ALA A 470 29.78 40.57 15.23
CA ALA A 470 30.99 40.76 14.44
C ALA A 470 31.64 39.40 14.15
N CYS A 471 31.81 39.08 12.88
CA CYS A 471 32.65 37.98 12.42
C CYS A 471 34.12 38.44 12.44
N SER A 472 35.00 37.60 12.96
CA SER A 472 36.46 37.80 12.92
C SER A 472 37.07 36.59 12.22
N VAL A 473 37.88 36.81 11.18
CA VAL A 473 38.39 35.74 10.30
C VAL A 473 39.83 36.02 9.88
N VAL A 474 40.64 34.96 9.75
CA VAL A 474 42.03 35.05 9.27
C VAL A 474 42.06 35.02 7.74
N VAL A 475 42.77 35.99 7.16
CA VAL A 475 42.95 36.17 5.71
C VAL A 475 44.41 36.53 5.44
N GLU A 476 45.14 35.67 4.73
CA GLU A 476 46.55 35.84 4.38
C GLU A 476 47.44 36.06 5.62
N GLY A 477 47.10 35.39 6.73
CA GLY A 477 47.77 35.52 8.03
C GLY A 477 47.31 36.70 8.91
N ASP A 478 46.56 37.67 8.37
CA ASP A 478 46.03 38.82 9.12
C ASP A 478 44.58 38.58 9.58
N THR A 479 44.23 39.07 10.79
CA THR A 479 42.84 39.00 11.28
C THR A 479 42.01 40.19 10.79
N LYS A 480 40.94 39.91 10.06
CA LYS A 480 39.97 40.90 9.55
C LYS A 480 38.63 40.76 10.26
N HIS A 481 37.86 41.85 10.37
CA HIS A 481 36.58 41.86 11.10
C HIS A 481 35.46 42.47 10.26
N CYS A 482 34.29 41.83 10.30
CA CYS A 482 33.11 42.23 9.54
C CYS A 482 31.91 42.32 10.49
N VAL A 483 31.11 43.38 10.37
CA VAL A 483 29.87 43.50 11.17
C VAL A 483 28.78 42.66 10.51
N ILE A 484 28.08 41.84 11.31
CA ILE A 484 26.86 41.17 10.92
C ILE A 484 25.70 41.98 11.50
N TYR A 485 24.87 42.53 10.62
CA TYR A 485 23.68 43.28 10.99
C TYR A 485 22.53 42.31 11.29
N LYS A 486 21.76 42.63 12.33
CA LYS A 486 20.49 41.96 12.63
C LYS A 486 19.35 42.88 12.17
N THR A 487 18.57 42.40 11.21
CA THR A 487 17.44 43.14 10.64
C THR A 487 16.13 42.36 10.81
N ALA A 488 15.00 42.96 10.45
CA ALA A 488 13.70 42.29 10.51
C ALA A 488 13.56 41.14 9.50
N THR A 489 14.35 41.12 8.41
CA THR A 489 14.36 40.05 7.39
C THR A 489 15.34 38.94 7.70
N GLY A 490 16.31 39.17 8.58
CA GLY A 490 17.37 38.21 8.91
C GLY A 490 18.71 38.85 9.27
N TYR A 491 19.74 38.02 9.25
CA TYR A 491 21.14 38.37 9.46
C TYR A 491 21.88 38.52 8.13
N GLY A 492 22.93 39.37 8.09
CA GLY A 492 23.80 39.50 6.91
C GLY A 492 24.92 40.52 7.10
N PHE A 493 25.86 40.56 6.15
CA PHE A 493 27.02 41.47 6.18
C PHE A 493 26.73 42.85 5.55
N ALA A 494 25.75 42.95 4.65
CA ALA A 494 25.33 44.18 3.99
C ALA A 494 23.89 44.07 3.46
N GLU A 495 23.13 45.16 3.44
CA GLU A 495 21.89 45.25 2.67
C GLU A 495 22.19 45.24 1.16
N PRO A 496 21.38 44.58 0.30
CA PRO A 496 20.11 43.91 0.59
C PRO A 496 20.22 42.43 1.03
N TYR A 497 21.42 41.91 1.29
CA TYR A 497 21.70 40.48 1.49
C TYR A 497 21.48 39.97 2.93
N ASN A 498 20.61 40.63 3.71
CA ASN A 498 20.25 40.25 5.08
C ASN A 498 19.13 39.20 5.08
N LEU A 499 19.40 38.05 4.43
CA LEU A 499 18.41 37.04 4.05
C LEU A 499 18.42 35.78 4.94
N TYR A 500 19.36 35.68 5.89
CA TYR A 500 19.55 34.46 6.68
C TYR A 500 18.71 34.47 7.96
N SER A 501 17.92 33.42 8.19
CA SER A 501 17.03 33.28 9.36
C SER A 501 17.76 33.24 10.70
N SER A 502 18.98 32.71 10.73
CA SER A 502 19.83 32.63 11.92
C SER A 502 21.30 32.90 11.59
N LEU A 503 22.12 33.14 12.64
CA LEU A 503 23.57 33.21 12.50
C LEU A 503 24.17 31.88 12.02
N LYS A 504 23.58 30.74 12.43
CA LYS A 504 23.98 29.41 11.98
C LYS A 504 23.77 29.23 10.47
N ASP A 505 22.64 29.65 9.93
CA ASP A 505 22.36 29.57 8.48
C ASP A 505 23.34 30.43 7.68
N LEU A 506 23.67 31.62 8.20
CA LEU A 506 24.70 32.50 7.63
C LEU A 506 26.08 31.83 7.62
N VAL A 507 26.51 31.21 8.74
CA VAL A 507 27.80 30.50 8.83
C VAL A 507 27.85 29.32 7.86
N LEU A 508 26.79 28.52 7.78
CA LEU A 508 26.71 27.37 6.87
C LEU A 508 26.76 27.78 5.39
N HIS A 509 26.19 28.94 5.04
CA HIS A 509 26.30 29.49 3.69
C HIS A 509 27.74 29.93 3.36
N TYR A 510 28.35 30.77 4.22
CA TYR A 510 29.70 31.29 3.98
C TYR A 510 30.83 30.28 4.30
N LYS A 511 30.52 29.06 4.76
CA LYS A 511 31.42 27.89 4.69
C LYS A 511 31.76 27.54 3.22
N ASN A 512 30.76 27.64 2.34
CA ASN A 512 30.85 27.22 0.94
C ASN A 512 30.96 28.41 -0.04
N VAL A 513 30.60 29.61 0.39
CA VAL A 513 30.65 30.85 -0.41
C VAL A 513 31.70 31.81 0.14
N SER A 514 32.61 32.28 -0.73
CA SER A 514 33.70 33.19 -0.35
C SER A 514 33.19 34.61 -0.02
N LEU A 515 33.78 35.23 1.00
CA LEU A 515 33.39 36.56 1.50
C LEU A 515 33.79 37.72 0.57
N VAL A 516 34.51 37.46 -0.53
CA VAL A 516 34.84 38.43 -1.60
C VAL A 516 33.61 39.22 -2.05
N GLN A 517 32.45 38.56 -2.11
CA GLN A 517 31.18 39.18 -2.56
C GLN A 517 30.75 40.40 -1.73
N HIS A 518 31.28 40.56 -0.51
CA HIS A 518 31.01 41.70 0.38
C HIS A 518 32.21 42.62 0.61
N ASN A 519 33.44 42.13 0.37
CA ASN A 519 34.67 42.90 0.46
C ASN A 519 35.80 42.17 -0.28
N ASP A 520 36.38 42.79 -1.31
CA ASP A 520 37.47 42.22 -2.12
C ASP A 520 38.70 41.80 -1.29
N GLN A 521 38.87 42.36 -0.09
CA GLN A 521 39.96 42.01 0.85
C GLN A 521 39.70 40.73 1.67
N LEU A 522 38.57 40.03 1.47
CA LEU A 522 38.17 38.83 2.21
C LEU A 522 38.09 37.60 1.30
N ASN A 523 39.20 37.25 0.64
CA ASN A 523 39.26 36.07 -0.23
C ASN A 523 39.39 34.74 0.54
N VAL A 524 38.47 34.52 1.48
CA VAL A 524 38.34 33.27 2.25
C VAL A 524 36.86 32.94 2.47
N ASN A 525 36.61 31.67 2.75
CA ASN A 525 35.38 31.15 3.32
C ASN A 525 35.52 30.93 4.83
N LEU A 526 34.40 30.74 5.52
CA LEU A 526 34.33 30.38 6.95
C LEU A 526 34.61 28.88 7.11
N ALA A 527 35.87 28.47 6.90
CA ALA A 527 36.26 27.05 6.77
C ALA A 527 36.55 26.33 8.10
N TYR A 528 37.02 27.06 9.13
CA TYR A 528 37.44 26.46 10.39
C TYR A 528 36.89 27.23 11.62
N PRO A 529 35.92 26.66 12.37
CA PRO A 529 35.45 27.24 13.63
C PRO A 529 36.58 27.28 14.67
N VAL A 530 36.82 28.42 15.33
CA VAL A 530 38.00 28.60 16.22
C VAL A 530 38.07 27.62 17.40
N LEU A 531 36.94 27.08 17.86
CA LEU A 531 36.85 26.10 18.95
C LEU A 531 36.67 24.65 18.45
N ALA A 532 36.62 24.40 17.14
CA ALA A 532 36.69 23.04 16.61
C ALA A 532 38.04 22.41 16.99
N ARG A 533 38.01 21.18 17.53
CA ARG A 533 39.22 20.49 18.00
C ARG A 533 40.22 20.30 16.87
N SER A 534 41.38 20.96 16.97
CA SER A 534 42.47 20.87 16.00
C SER A 534 43.02 19.45 15.86
N GLN A 535 42.50 18.67 14.92
CA GLN A 535 43.28 17.63 14.26
C GLN A 535 44.18 18.31 13.21
N ASN A 536 45.38 17.75 12.99
CA ASN A 536 46.42 18.29 12.09
C ASN A 536 47.20 19.53 12.56
N GLN A 537 47.79 19.47 13.77
CA GLN A 537 49.19 19.90 13.89
C GLN A 537 50.11 18.71 13.55
N ASN A 538 50.38 18.50 12.26
CA ASN A 538 51.56 17.79 11.72
C ASN A 538 51.48 17.66 10.19
N GLN A 539 51.81 18.75 9.47
CA GLN A 539 52.29 18.66 8.09
C GLN A 539 53.03 19.93 7.70
N HIS A 540 54.32 19.99 8.04
CA HIS A 540 55.26 20.89 7.39
C HIS A 540 55.63 20.32 6.02
N PRO A 541 55.47 21.07 4.91
CA PRO A 541 56.42 20.98 3.81
C PRO A 541 57.76 21.64 4.23
N ARG A 542 58.83 21.24 3.54
CA ARG A 542 60.25 21.53 3.86
C ARG A 542 60.59 23.00 4.07
#